data_AF-A0A0Q5YSN7-F1
#
_entry.id   AF-A0A0Q5YSN7-F1
#
_cell.length_a   1.000
_cell.length_b   1.000
_cell.length_c   1.000
_cell.angle_alpha   90.00
_cell.angle_beta   90.00
_cell.angle_gamma   90.00
#
_symmetry.space_group_name_H-M   'P 1'
#
loop_
_entity.id
_entity.type
_entity.pdbx_description
1 polymer ?
#
loop_
_entity_poly.entity_id
_entity_poly.type
_entity_poly.pdbx_seq_one_letter_code
_entity_poly.pdbx_strand_id
1 'polypeptide(L)'
;MKYRGSCHCGKVAFEVEGDIDSGMACNCSMCQRKGSLLWFTGRDAFTLLTPEADAATYLFNKHAIRHRFCPACGIHPFAEAKDPQGRDTVAVNIRCIEGIDLDKVPVKHFDGRAR
;
A
#
# COMPACT_ATOMS: atom_id res chain seq x y z
N MET A 1 1.70 4.48 -16.28
CA MET A 1 3.16 4.18 -16.21
C MET A 1 3.40 2.85 -15.49
N LYS A 2 4.61 2.28 -15.52
CA LYS A 2 4.98 1.09 -14.73
C LYS A 2 5.99 1.48 -13.66
N TYR A 3 5.70 1.14 -12.42
CA TYR A 3 6.53 1.44 -11.25
C TYR A 3 7.04 0.15 -10.60
N ARG A 4 8.24 0.23 -10.05
CA ARG A 4 8.82 -0.82 -9.21
C ARG A 4 8.92 -0.33 -7.77
N GLY A 5 8.68 -1.22 -6.83
CA GLY A 5 8.81 -0.90 -5.42
C GLY A 5 9.20 -2.10 -4.58
N SER A 6 9.60 -1.82 -3.35
CA SER A 6 9.97 -2.86 -2.39
C SER A 6 9.87 -2.38 -0.94
N CYS A 7 9.87 -3.34 -0.02
CA CYS A 7 10.20 -3.05 1.38
C CYS A 7 11.68 -2.61 1.50
N HIS A 8 12.08 -2.06 2.65
CA HIS A 8 13.44 -1.52 2.82
C HIS A 8 14.56 -2.54 2.54
N CYS A 9 14.39 -3.81 2.92
CA CYS A 9 15.39 -4.84 2.69
C CYS A 9 15.25 -5.57 1.34
N GLY A 10 14.30 -5.18 0.47
CA GLY A 10 14.07 -5.79 -0.84
C GLY A 10 13.39 -7.17 -0.84
N LYS A 11 13.21 -7.81 0.33
CA LYS A 11 12.62 -9.15 0.45
C LYS A 11 11.16 -9.23 -0.01
N VAL A 12 10.44 -8.12 0.02
CA VAL A 12 9.12 -7.98 -0.57
C VAL A 12 9.23 -6.96 -1.68
N ALA A 13 9.15 -7.39 -2.93
CA ALA A 13 9.26 -6.52 -4.10
C ALA A 13 8.05 -6.71 -5.02
N PHE A 14 7.67 -5.65 -5.71
CA PHE A 14 6.47 -5.62 -6.54
C PHE A 14 6.65 -4.68 -7.75
N GLU A 15 5.78 -4.87 -8.73
CA GLU A 15 5.51 -3.93 -9.81
C GLU A 15 4.05 -3.51 -9.78
N VAL A 16 3.80 -2.28 -10.17
CA VAL A 16 2.44 -1.75 -10.29
C VAL A 16 2.32 -0.82 -11.49
N GLU A 17 1.21 -0.93 -12.21
CA GLU A 17 0.90 -0.13 -13.38
C GLU A 17 -0.21 0.88 -13.09
N GLY A 18 -0.13 2.04 -13.72
CA GLY A 18 -1.09 3.13 -13.59
C GLY A 18 -0.41 4.48 -13.42
N ASP A 19 -1.19 5.49 -13.03
CA ASP A 19 -0.71 6.85 -12.81
C ASP A 19 -1.00 7.29 -11.37
N ILE A 20 -0.01 7.93 -10.74
CA ILE A 20 -0.05 8.31 -9.34
C ILE A 20 -0.52 9.76 -9.24
N ASP A 21 -1.84 9.94 -9.21
CA ASP A 21 -2.44 11.28 -9.15
C ASP A 21 -2.40 11.89 -7.74
N SER A 22 -2.43 11.04 -6.71
CA SER A 22 -2.40 11.46 -5.31
C SER A 22 -2.10 10.30 -4.37
N GLY A 23 -1.51 10.60 -3.22
CA GLY A 23 -1.39 9.67 -2.09
C GLY A 23 -2.45 9.95 -1.02
N MET A 24 -3.07 8.91 -0.48
CA MET A 24 -4.01 9.03 0.63
C MET A 24 -3.30 8.91 1.99
N ALA A 25 -3.47 9.91 2.85
CA ALA A 25 -3.02 9.90 4.24
C ALA A 25 -4.22 9.66 5.18
N CYS A 26 -4.27 8.48 5.80
CA CYS A 26 -5.32 8.13 6.77
C CYS A 26 -4.86 8.36 8.21
N ASN A 27 -5.71 8.99 9.03
CA ASN A 27 -5.42 9.33 10.42
C ASN A 27 -5.83 8.26 11.45
N CYS A 28 -6.31 7.08 11.03
CA CYS A 28 -6.71 6.04 11.98
C CYS A 28 -5.52 5.55 12.81
N SER A 29 -5.78 4.90 13.94
CA SER A 29 -4.74 4.50 14.92
C SER A 29 -3.59 3.70 14.29
N MET A 30 -3.88 2.86 13.30
CA MET A 30 -2.88 2.06 12.60
C MET A 30 -2.19 2.84 11.46
N CYS A 31 -2.94 3.50 10.58
CA CYS A 31 -2.36 4.20 9.42
C CYS A 31 -1.47 5.38 9.86
N GLN A 32 -1.85 6.08 10.93
CA GLN A 32 -1.02 7.13 11.52
C GLN A 32 0.34 6.58 11.98
N ARG A 33 0.38 5.40 12.60
CA ARG A 33 1.64 4.76 13.05
C ARG A 33 2.50 4.28 11.88
N LYS A 34 1.88 3.85 10.78
CA LYS A 34 2.59 3.45 9.56
C LYS A 34 3.17 4.63 8.79
N GLY A 35 2.58 5.82 8.93
CA GLY A 35 2.97 7.00 8.14
C GLY A 35 2.83 6.80 6.63
N SER A 36 1.96 5.87 6.20
CA SER A 36 1.81 5.47 4.80
C SER A 36 1.09 6.53 3.98
N LEU A 37 1.51 6.70 2.71
CA LEU A 37 0.70 7.35 1.69
C LEU A 37 0.24 6.29 0.69
N LEU A 38 -1.07 6.08 0.61
CA LEU A 38 -1.65 4.97 -0.14
C LEU A 38 -2.16 5.42 -1.51
N TRP A 39 -1.73 4.74 -2.55
CA TRP A 39 -2.28 4.81 -3.89
C TRP A 39 -3.06 3.52 -4.16
N PHE A 40 -4.31 3.65 -4.63
CA PHE A 40 -5.20 2.52 -4.85
C PHE A 40 -5.22 2.15 -6.32
N THR A 41 -4.98 0.88 -6.61
CA THR A 41 -5.01 0.32 -7.96
C THR A 41 -5.93 -0.89 -8.02
N GLY A 42 -6.36 -1.25 -9.23
CA GLY A 42 -6.91 -2.58 -9.48
C GLY A 42 -5.88 -3.66 -9.15
N ARG A 43 -6.36 -4.83 -8.73
CA ARG A 43 -5.49 -5.97 -8.43
C ARG A 43 -4.76 -6.50 -9.66
N ASP A 44 -5.37 -6.37 -10.83
CA ASP A 44 -4.81 -6.72 -12.14
C ASP A 44 -3.61 -5.85 -12.54
N ALA A 45 -3.52 -4.63 -12.01
CA ALA A 45 -2.40 -3.73 -12.24
C ALA A 45 -1.21 -3.96 -11.29
N PHE A 46 -1.29 -4.91 -10.36
CA PHE A 46 -0.25 -5.17 -9.35
C PHE A 46 0.31 -6.59 -9.49
N THR A 47 1.64 -6.69 -9.54
CA THR A 47 2.36 -7.97 -9.57
C THR A 47 3.35 -8.04 -8.41
N LEU A 48 3.22 -9.04 -7.54
CA LEU A 48 4.25 -9.34 -6.56
C LEU A 48 5.41 -10.09 -7.25
N LEU A 49 6.63 -9.59 -7.12
CA LEU A 49 7.83 -10.18 -7.74
C LEU A 49 8.53 -11.21 -6.85
N THR A 50 8.13 -11.30 -5.59
CA THR A 50 8.68 -12.20 -4.58
C THR A 50 7.62 -13.22 -4.14
N PRO A 51 7.99 -14.36 -3.54
CA PRO A 51 7.02 -15.29 -2.98
C PRO A 51 6.04 -14.62 -2.01
N GLU A 52 4.75 -14.99 -2.08
CA GLU A 52 3.71 -14.48 -1.17
C GLU A 52 4.05 -14.69 0.31
N ALA A 53 4.77 -15.77 0.63
CA ALA A 53 5.21 -16.12 1.98
C ALA A 53 6.22 -15.13 2.59
N ASP A 54 6.88 -14.30 1.77
CA ASP A 54 7.81 -13.28 2.26
C ASP A 54 7.10 -12.05 2.85
N ALA A 55 5.80 -11.88 2.57
CA ALA A 55 4.97 -10.82 3.12
C ALA A 55 3.98 -11.38 4.16
N ALA A 56 4.16 -10.97 5.42
CA ALA A 56 3.22 -11.27 6.49
C ALA A 56 1.92 -10.44 6.35
N THR A 57 0.82 -10.96 6.89
CA THR A 57 -0.49 -10.28 6.88
C THR A 57 -0.87 -9.87 8.30
N TYR A 58 -1.32 -8.63 8.47
CA TYR A 58 -2.00 -8.17 9.67
C TYR A 58 -3.44 -7.76 9.34
N LEU A 59 -4.40 -8.28 10.12
CA LEU A 59 -5.81 -7.90 10.04
C LEU A 59 -6.15 -7.04 11.26
N PHE A 60 -6.94 -5.99 11.03
CA PHE A 60 -7.34 -5.05 12.07
C PHE A 60 -8.80 -4.65 11.92
N ASN A 61 -9.45 -4.29 13.03
CA ASN A 61 -10.82 -3.80 13.06
C ASN A 61 -11.81 -4.75 12.36
N LYS A 62 -12.51 -4.30 11.32
CA LYS A 62 -13.49 -5.10 10.56
C LYS A 62 -12.85 -6.19 9.68
N HIS A 63 -11.52 -6.33 9.72
CA HIS A 63 -10.75 -7.30 8.94
C HIS A 63 -10.97 -7.19 7.41
N ALA A 64 -11.40 -6.01 6.94
CA ALA A 64 -11.69 -5.75 5.52
C ALA A 64 -10.42 -5.50 4.68
N ILE A 65 -9.29 -5.24 5.33
CA ILE A 65 -8.02 -4.93 4.66
C ILE A 65 -6.94 -5.88 5.18
N ARG A 66 -6.28 -6.58 4.26
CA ARG A 66 -5.09 -7.40 4.52
C ARG A 66 -3.87 -6.49 4.44
N HIS A 67 -3.34 -6.05 5.58
CA HIS A 67 -2.14 -5.24 5.60
C HIS A 67 -0.91 -6.11 5.39
N ARG A 68 -0.21 -5.94 4.26
CA ARG A 68 0.94 -6.76 3.89
C ARG A 68 2.23 -6.04 4.31
N PHE A 69 3.04 -6.69 5.13
CA PHE A 69 4.29 -6.12 5.63
C PHE A 69 5.42 -7.13 5.59
N CYS A 70 6.64 -6.62 5.46
CA CYS A 70 7.84 -7.45 5.50
C CYS A 70 8.16 -7.80 6.96
N PRO A 71 8.15 -9.08 7.36
CA PRO A 71 8.48 -9.48 8.72
C PRO A 71 9.98 -9.28 9.05
N ALA A 72 10.84 -9.11 8.04
CA ALA A 72 12.27 -8.91 8.22
C ALA A 72 12.65 -7.45 8.54
N CYS A 73 11.99 -6.46 7.93
CA CYS A 73 12.30 -5.04 8.12
C CYS A 73 11.12 -4.18 8.63
N GLY A 74 9.94 -4.77 8.82
CA GLY A 74 8.74 -4.08 9.34
C GLY A 74 8.00 -3.18 8.35
N ILE A 75 8.57 -2.89 7.18
CA ILE A 75 7.95 -2.01 6.19
C ILE A 75 6.66 -2.62 5.62
N HIS A 76 5.65 -1.77 5.45
CA HIS A 76 4.36 -2.07 4.83
C HIS A 76 4.31 -1.53 3.38
N PRO A 77 4.71 -2.32 2.38
CA PRO A 77 4.74 -1.89 0.98
C PRO A 77 3.35 -1.82 0.34
N PHE A 78 2.41 -2.68 0.73
CA PHE A 78 1.07 -2.68 0.14
C PHE A 78 0.03 -3.29 1.09
N ALA A 79 -1.25 -3.15 0.74
CA ALA A 79 -2.36 -3.85 1.38
C ALA A 79 -3.37 -4.30 0.32
N GLU A 80 -4.15 -5.33 0.63
CA GLU A 80 -5.18 -5.87 -0.26
C GLU A 80 -6.55 -5.65 0.36
N ALA A 81 -7.52 -5.21 -0.43
CA ALA A 81 -8.88 -4.91 0.02
C ALA A 81 -9.87 -5.07 -1.13
N LYS A 82 -11.16 -4.93 -0.80
CA LYS A 82 -12.22 -4.75 -1.81
C LYS A 82 -12.66 -3.30 -1.87
N ASP A 83 -12.92 -2.80 -3.08
CA ASP A 83 -13.54 -1.49 -3.27
C ASP A 83 -15.04 -1.51 -2.89
N PRO A 84 -15.74 -0.36 -2.89
CA PRO A 84 -17.17 -0.31 -2.59
C PRO A 84 -18.06 -1.13 -3.56
N GLN A 85 -17.54 -1.49 -4.74
CA GLN A 85 -18.21 -2.34 -5.73
C GLN A 85 -17.85 -3.83 -5.57
N GLY A 86 -17.03 -4.19 -4.58
CA GLY A 86 -16.61 -5.56 -4.29
C GLY A 86 -15.43 -6.08 -5.13
N ARG A 87 -14.82 -5.23 -5.96
CA ARG A 87 -13.68 -5.59 -6.82
C ARG A 87 -12.39 -5.63 -6.00
N ASP A 88 -11.49 -6.54 -6.34
CA ASP A 88 -10.19 -6.65 -5.66
C ASP A 88 -9.29 -5.46 -5.99
N THR A 89 -8.71 -4.88 -4.96
CA THR A 89 -7.85 -3.70 -5.04
C THR A 89 -6.57 -3.89 -4.24
N VAL A 90 -5.53 -3.16 -4.65
CA VAL A 90 -4.28 -3.07 -3.92
C VAL A 90 -4.03 -1.62 -3.54
N ALA A 91 -3.78 -1.38 -2.26
CA ALA A 91 -3.34 -0.09 -1.75
C ALA A 91 -1.81 -0.10 -1.61
N VAL A 92 -1.11 0.48 -2.59
CA VAL A 92 0.35 0.58 -2.62
C VAL A 92 0.81 1.75 -1.77
N ASN A 93 1.79 1.54 -0.90
CA ASN A 93 2.45 2.63 -0.19
C ASN A 93 3.46 3.30 -1.12
N ILE A 94 3.18 4.51 -1.60
CA ILE A 94 4.05 5.19 -2.58
C ILE A 94 5.44 5.53 -2.04
N ARG A 95 5.62 5.49 -0.70
CA ARG A 95 6.94 5.60 -0.04
C ARG A 95 7.85 4.41 -0.29
N CYS A 96 7.30 3.32 -0.81
CA CYS A 96 8.02 2.10 -1.16
C CYS A 96 8.28 1.98 -2.66
N ILE A 97 7.92 2.99 -3.47
CA ILE A 97 8.18 3.02 -4.91
C ILE A 97 9.53 3.71 -5.16
N GLU A 98 10.31 3.15 -6.06
CA GLU A 98 11.60 3.69 -6.47
C GLU A 98 11.43 4.98 -7.29
N GLY A 99 12.25 5.99 -7.00
CA GLY A 99 12.34 7.20 -7.84
C GLY A 99 11.14 8.16 -7.79
N ILE A 100 10.19 8.00 -6.85
CA ILE A 100 9.13 8.98 -6.65
C ILE A 100 9.63 10.20 -5.90
N ASP A 101 9.36 11.38 -6.47
CA ASP A 101 9.46 12.66 -5.78
C ASP A 101 8.18 12.89 -4.95
N LEU A 102 8.23 12.49 -3.67
CA LEU A 102 7.08 12.52 -2.77
C LEU A 102 6.53 13.93 -2.54
N ASP A 103 7.38 14.96 -2.63
CA ASP A 103 6.98 16.35 -2.40
C ASP A 103 6.09 16.89 -3.52
N LYS A 104 6.14 16.26 -4.70
CA LYS A 104 5.29 16.58 -5.85
C LYS A 104 3.98 15.80 -5.90
N VAL A 105 3.79 14.80 -5.05
CA VAL A 105 2.56 14.00 -5.05
C VAL A 105 1.51 14.66 -4.15
N PRO A 106 0.35 15.08 -4.69
CA PRO A 106 -0.72 15.65 -3.88
C PRO A 106 -1.19 14.67 -2.80
N VAL A 107 -1.40 15.16 -1.58
CA VAL A 107 -1.87 14.36 -0.45
C VAL A 107 -3.35 14.59 -0.19
N LYS A 108 -4.15 13.51 -0.24
CA LYS A 108 -5.55 13.52 0.16
C LYS A 108 -5.68 12.98 1.57
N HIS A 109 -6.20 13.79 2.48
CA HIS A 109 -6.41 13.37 3.87
C HIS A 109 -7.74 12.62 4.01
N PHE A 110 -7.70 11.49 4.71
CA PHE A 110 -8.87 10.68 5.02
C PHE A 110 -9.05 10.54 6.53
N ASP A 111 -10.25 10.85 7.01
CA ASP A 111 -10.62 10.66 8.41
C ASP A 111 -11.08 9.22 8.68
N GLY A 112 -10.10 8.36 8.96
CA GLY A 112 -10.32 6.97 9.32
C GLY A 112 -10.64 6.77 10.80
N ARG A 113 -10.57 7.79 11.65
CA ARG A 113 -11.01 7.69 13.06
C ARG A 113 -12.53 7.70 13.18
N ALA A 114 -13.23 8.28 12.21
CA ALA A 114 -14.69 8.36 12.14
C ALA A 114 -15.36 7.15 11.43
N ARG A 115 -14.70 5.99 11.32
CA ARG A 115 -15.12 4.84 10.48
C ARG A 115 -15.16 3.50 11.20
#